data_AF-A0A0C4FAA0-F1
#
_entry.id   AF-A0A0C4FAA0-F1
#
_cell.length_a   1.000
_cell.length_b   1.000
_cell.length_c   1.000
_cell.angle_alpha   90.00
_cell.angle_beta   90.00
_cell.angle_gamma   90.00
#
_symmetry.space_group_name_H-M   'P 1'
#
loop_
_entity.id
_entity.type
_entity.pdbx_description
1 polymer ?
#
loop_
_entity_poly.entity_id
_entity_poly.type
_entity_poly.pdbx_seq_one_letter_code
_entity_poly.pdbx_strand_id
1 'polypeptide(L)'
;GLVGSALKQVIDTEPIGSRFGRRTKDEKWIFLSGSKDGDLRDLRQALAVFENTSRPTSYIWRLSSAINDNVLWAAKVHNCQKVISCLSTCVFPDKVAYPINEKMVHEGPPHSSNFGYAHAKRMVDVQNHAYHSEFGCNFTSAIPTNIFGPHDNYDLENSHVIPGLVHKCFLAKKNKTPFIVAGSGKPLRQFVYSYDLAKLFVWQLWEYNEIAPIILSVGEEDEVSIKQVADAIVKAVGFEGDYSFDKTKPDGQYKKTASNSKLRQLLPDFKFTPFEYATRNENTRMLHIYPFHFDLRGRKPEMHGEIELPLPVECIRGTVPLTGVYVPRGLHFLADDLPRSLTWFLASNSFVSWKPPIEVGNQNV
;
A
#
# COMPACT_ATOMS: atom_id res chain seq x y z
N GLY A 1 -8.32 -3.60 1.85
CA GLY A 1 -7.64 -2.84 0.77
C GLY A 1 -6.91 -3.81 -0.14
N LEU A 2 -6.54 -3.36 -1.34
CA LEU A 2 -5.94 -4.16 -2.43
C LEU A 2 -5.12 -5.38 -1.99
N VAL A 3 -4.00 -5.18 -1.29
CA VAL A 3 -3.07 -6.27 -0.92
C VAL A 3 -3.71 -7.27 0.05
N GLY A 4 -4.37 -6.79 1.11
CA GLY A 4 -5.02 -7.67 2.09
C GLY A 4 -6.15 -8.51 1.49
N SER A 5 -6.94 -7.92 0.58
CA SER A 5 -7.98 -8.65 -0.14
C SER A 5 -7.40 -9.70 -1.08
N ALA A 6 -6.31 -9.37 -1.77
CA ALA A 6 -5.62 -10.32 -2.65
C ALA A 6 -5.04 -11.51 -1.88
N LEU A 7 -4.44 -11.27 -0.71
CA LEU A 7 -3.96 -12.33 0.19
C LEU A 7 -5.08 -13.23 0.67
N LYS A 8 -6.19 -12.64 1.12
CA LYS A 8 -7.36 -13.42 1.53
C LYS A 8 -7.80 -14.36 0.42
N GLN A 9 -7.89 -13.86 -0.80
CA GLN A 9 -8.27 -14.69 -1.95
C GLN A 9 -7.26 -15.78 -2.25
N VAL A 10 -5.96 -15.50 -2.26
CA VAL A 10 -4.91 -16.52 -2.48
C VAL A 10 -5.03 -17.61 -1.42
N ILE A 11 -5.18 -17.25 -0.15
CA ILE A 11 -5.33 -18.20 0.96
C ILE A 11 -6.63 -19.01 0.90
N ASP A 12 -7.70 -18.46 0.32
CA ASP A 12 -8.99 -19.13 0.18
C ASP A 12 -9.10 -20.00 -1.09
N THR A 13 -8.26 -19.75 -2.11
CA THR A 13 -8.39 -20.39 -3.44
C THR A 13 -7.22 -21.28 -3.84
N GLU A 14 -6.01 -21.03 -3.35
CA GLU A 14 -4.87 -21.90 -3.64
C GLU A 14 -5.03 -23.26 -2.92
N PRO A 15 -4.65 -24.38 -3.58
CA PRO A 15 -4.73 -25.70 -2.95
C PRO A 15 -3.92 -25.76 -1.66
N ILE A 16 -4.44 -26.50 -0.68
CA ILE A 16 -3.71 -26.78 0.56
C ILE A 16 -2.48 -27.63 0.24
N GLY A 17 -1.34 -27.28 0.83
CA GLY A 17 -0.04 -27.86 0.54
C GLY A 17 0.64 -27.25 -0.69
N SER A 18 0.00 -26.32 -1.40
CA SER A 18 0.67 -25.55 -2.45
C SER A 18 1.70 -24.59 -1.85
N ARG A 19 2.72 -24.27 -2.65
CA ARG A 19 3.80 -23.35 -2.27
C ARG A 19 3.32 -21.93 -1.93
N PHE A 20 2.16 -21.54 -2.45
CA PHE A 20 1.60 -20.19 -2.34
C PHE A 20 0.31 -20.14 -1.51
N GLY A 21 -0.12 -21.26 -0.94
CA GLY A 21 -1.35 -21.38 -0.17
C GLY A 21 -1.09 -21.76 1.30
N ARG A 22 -2.14 -22.29 1.92
CA ARG A 22 -2.09 -22.85 3.26
C ARG A 22 -1.23 -24.12 3.27
N ARG A 23 -0.43 -24.38 4.31
CA ARG A 23 0.28 -25.66 4.45
C ARG A 23 -0.65 -26.75 4.97
N THR A 24 -1.57 -26.40 5.87
CA THR A 24 -2.52 -27.33 6.48
C THR A 24 -3.95 -26.78 6.52
N LYS A 25 -4.93 -27.66 6.76
CA LYS A 25 -6.34 -27.29 6.91
C LYS A 25 -6.62 -26.51 8.20
N ASP A 26 -5.83 -26.74 9.23
CA ASP A 26 -6.06 -26.23 10.58
C ASP A 26 -5.46 -24.82 10.80
N GLU A 27 -4.81 -24.27 9.78
CA GLU A 27 -4.29 -22.90 9.82
C GLU A 27 -5.39 -21.86 9.97
N LYS A 28 -5.25 -21.02 11.00
CA LYS A 28 -6.11 -19.86 11.21
C LYS A 28 -5.46 -18.62 10.61
N TRP A 29 -6.07 -18.08 9.56
CA TRP A 29 -5.68 -16.83 8.92
C TRP A 29 -6.62 -15.71 9.34
N ILE A 30 -6.08 -14.67 9.98
CA ILE A 30 -6.85 -13.53 10.50
C ILE A 30 -6.55 -12.31 9.63
N PHE A 31 -7.57 -11.80 8.95
CA PHE A 31 -7.47 -10.59 8.14
C PHE A 31 -8.14 -9.42 8.84
N LEU A 32 -7.36 -8.40 9.17
CA LEU A 32 -7.88 -7.18 9.77
C LEU A 32 -8.32 -6.24 8.63
N SER A 33 -9.64 -6.01 8.47
CA SER A 33 -10.15 -4.96 7.60
C SER A 33 -9.94 -3.62 8.30
N GLY A 34 -9.23 -2.68 7.68
CA GLY A 34 -9.01 -1.35 8.25
C GLY A 34 -10.31 -0.73 8.78
N SER A 35 -10.35 -0.52 10.11
CA SER A 35 -11.27 0.33 10.88
C SER A 35 -12.71 0.42 10.38
N LYS A 36 -13.47 -0.68 10.42
CA LYS A 36 -14.94 -0.55 10.56
C LYS A 36 -15.41 -0.42 12.02
N ASP A 37 -14.49 -0.52 13.00
CA ASP A 37 -14.79 -0.46 14.45
C ASP A 37 -13.99 0.59 15.26
N GLY A 38 -13.21 1.49 14.65
CA GLY A 38 -12.34 2.45 15.36
C GLY A 38 -10.84 2.24 15.15
N ASP A 39 -9.97 3.07 15.75
CA ASP A 39 -8.56 3.25 15.33
C ASP A 39 -7.63 2.11 15.67
N LEU A 40 -6.70 1.87 14.76
CA LEU A 40 -5.65 0.87 14.88
C LEU A 40 -4.50 1.26 15.85
N ARG A 41 -4.62 2.39 16.53
CA ARG A 41 -3.74 2.92 17.60
C ARG A 41 -4.46 3.83 18.60
N ASP A 42 -5.50 4.52 18.16
CA ASP A 42 -5.91 5.80 18.74
C ASP A 42 -7.00 5.63 19.77
N LEU A 43 -6.94 6.41 20.84
CA LEU A 43 -8.03 6.27 21.77
C LEU A 43 -9.31 7.00 21.33
N ARG A 44 -9.24 8.03 20.51
CA ARG A 44 -10.42 8.79 20.08
C ARG A 44 -10.51 9.14 18.61
N GLN A 45 -9.55 8.85 17.74
CA GLN A 45 -9.43 9.55 16.45
C GLN A 45 -8.71 8.79 15.33
N ALA A 46 -8.92 7.50 15.23
CA ALA A 46 -9.48 7.07 13.95
C ALA A 46 -10.93 7.45 13.82
N LEU A 47 -11.58 7.89 14.90
CA LEU A 47 -12.90 8.50 14.79
C LEU A 47 -12.93 9.71 13.82
N ALA A 48 -11.80 10.18 13.27
CA ALA A 48 -11.77 11.18 12.18
C ALA A 48 -11.19 10.66 10.84
N VAL A 49 -11.05 9.35 10.62
CA VAL A 49 -10.43 8.74 9.42
C VAL A 49 -11.14 9.04 8.08
N PHE A 50 -12.22 9.84 8.04
CA PHE A 50 -13.03 10.06 6.84
C PHE A 50 -13.44 11.51 6.51
N GLU A 51 -12.64 12.54 6.82
CA GLU A 51 -12.83 13.87 6.21
C GLU A 51 -11.69 14.27 5.24
N ASN A 52 -12.10 14.46 3.99
CA ASN A 52 -11.32 14.63 2.76
C ASN A 52 -10.37 15.85 2.78
N THR A 53 -9.05 15.64 2.67
CA THR A 53 -8.12 16.41 1.81
C THR A 53 -6.66 15.93 1.92
N SER A 54 -5.84 16.32 0.95
CA SER A 54 -4.37 16.13 0.90
C SER A 54 -3.68 16.38 2.24
N ARG A 55 -3.07 15.33 2.81
CA ARG A 55 -2.48 15.37 4.16
C ARG A 55 -1.04 15.91 4.15
N PRO A 56 -0.66 16.77 5.11
CA PRO A 56 0.72 17.21 5.26
C PRO A 56 1.69 16.04 5.48
N THR A 57 2.89 16.13 4.91
CA THR A 57 3.91 15.07 4.97
C THR A 57 4.30 14.68 6.41
N SER A 58 4.26 15.64 7.35
CA SER A 58 4.52 15.40 8.77
C SER A 58 3.49 14.47 9.43
N TYR A 59 2.21 14.60 9.06
CA TYR A 59 1.15 13.73 9.56
C TYR A 59 1.31 12.29 9.06
N ILE A 60 1.62 12.12 7.77
CA ILE A 60 1.82 10.80 7.16
C ILE A 60 3.02 10.08 7.80
N TRP A 61 4.11 10.82 8.07
CA TRP A 61 5.26 10.28 8.79
C TRP A 61 4.86 9.81 10.19
N ARG A 62 4.23 10.67 11.01
CA ARG A 62 3.81 10.31 12.38
C ARG A 62 2.87 9.11 12.41
N LEU A 63 1.88 9.09 11.52
CA LEU A 63 0.91 8.01 11.40
C LEU A 63 1.60 6.68 11.09
N SER A 64 2.40 6.67 10.03
CA SER A 64 3.09 5.46 9.56
C SER A 64 4.11 4.96 10.58
N SER A 65 4.91 5.85 11.16
CA SER A 65 5.91 5.48 12.18
C SER A 65 5.28 4.84 13.40
N ALA A 66 4.20 5.42 13.96
CA ALA A 66 3.55 4.84 15.13
C ALA A 66 2.81 3.53 14.83
N ILE A 67 2.27 3.33 13.61
CA ILE A 67 1.72 2.02 13.22
C ILE A 67 2.85 0.98 13.18
N ASN A 68 3.96 1.32 12.52
CA ASN A 68 5.08 0.41 12.34
C ASN A 68 5.71 0.02 13.70
N ASP A 69 5.95 1.00 14.56
CA ASP A 69 6.53 0.81 15.89
C ASP A 69 5.65 -0.10 16.75
N ASN A 70 4.35 0.23 16.88
CA ASN A 70 3.40 -0.56 17.68
C ASN A 70 3.30 -2.01 17.18
N VAL A 71 3.21 -2.21 15.86
CA VAL A 71 3.04 -3.56 15.29
C VAL A 71 4.30 -4.40 15.47
N LEU A 72 5.48 -3.85 15.18
CA LEU A 72 6.75 -4.57 15.32
C LEU A 72 7.05 -4.87 16.78
N TRP A 73 6.81 -3.91 17.68
CA TRP A 73 6.97 -4.11 19.12
C TRP A 73 6.01 -5.16 19.66
N ALA A 74 4.72 -5.08 19.32
CA ALA A 74 3.73 -6.08 19.73
C ALA A 74 4.09 -7.47 19.21
N ALA A 75 4.50 -7.58 17.94
CA ALA A 75 4.96 -8.85 17.37
C ALA A 75 6.15 -9.42 18.14
N LYS A 76 7.10 -8.58 18.55
CA LYS A 76 8.24 -9.00 19.38
C LYS A 76 7.78 -9.47 20.77
N VAL A 77 6.98 -8.67 21.48
CA VAL A 77 6.52 -8.99 22.85
C VAL A 77 5.70 -10.28 22.89
N HIS A 78 4.93 -10.55 21.83
CA HIS A 78 4.16 -11.78 21.69
C HIS A 78 4.91 -12.94 21.01
N ASN A 79 6.24 -12.82 20.85
CA ASN A 79 7.10 -13.86 20.26
C ASN A 79 6.63 -14.34 18.89
N CYS A 80 6.18 -13.42 18.03
CA CYS A 80 5.82 -13.72 16.65
C CYS A 80 7.03 -14.32 15.92
N GLN A 81 6.83 -15.47 15.28
CA GLN A 81 7.92 -16.20 14.63
C GLN A 81 8.49 -15.44 13.43
N LYS A 82 7.64 -14.70 12.71
CA LYS A 82 8.02 -13.98 11.51
C LYS A 82 7.09 -12.81 11.25
N VAL A 83 7.67 -11.69 10.83
CA VAL A 83 6.91 -10.51 10.39
C VAL A 83 7.39 -10.11 9.01
N ILE A 84 6.45 -9.87 8.09
CA ILE A 84 6.74 -9.28 6.80
C ILE A 84 5.99 -7.97 6.70
N SER A 85 6.76 -6.89 6.69
CA SER A 85 6.22 -5.56 6.43
C SER A 85 6.24 -5.22 4.94
N CYS A 86 5.30 -4.38 4.50
CA CYS A 86 5.21 -3.95 3.10
C CYS A 86 5.80 -2.54 2.93
N LEU A 87 6.92 -2.43 2.23
CA LEU A 87 7.52 -1.18 1.78
C LEU A 87 6.94 -0.77 0.42
N SER A 88 7.68 0.04 -0.34
CA SER A 88 7.30 0.50 -1.68
C SER A 88 8.55 1.01 -2.39
N THR A 89 8.62 0.95 -3.72
CA THR A 89 9.73 1.59 -4.45
C THR A 89 9.83 3.10 -4.25
N CYS A 90 8.82 3.75 -3.66
CA CYS A 90 8.89 5.13 -3.17
C CYS A 90 9.94 5.37 -2.07
N VAL A 91 10.45 4.31 -1.44
CA VAL A 91 11.51 4.44 -0.44
C VAL A 91 12.88 4.68 -1.06
N PHE A 92 13.11 4.36 -2.34
CA PHE A 92 14.44 4.53 -2.93
C PHE A 92 14.83 6.01 -3.10
N PRO A 93 16.15 6.30 -3.18
CA PRO A 93 16.62 7.65 -3.43
C PRO A 93 16.06 8.26 -4.72
N ASP A 94 15.89 9.58 -4.74
CA ASP A 94 15.42 10.30 -5.92
C ASP A 94 16.46 10.27 -7.06
N LYS A 95 17.72 10.56 -6.69
CA LYS A 95 18.88 10.50 -7.58
C LYS A 95 19.58 9.15 -7.40
N VAL A 96 19.30 8.22 -8.30
CA VAL A 96 19.78 6.84 -8.21
C VAL A 96 20.08 6.26 -9.59
N ALA A 97 21.07 5.38 -9.67
CA ALA A 97 21.32 4.60 -10.88
C ALA A 97 20.28 3.47 -11.03
N TYR A 98 19.90 3.16 -12.27
CA TYR A 98 18.99 2.07 -12.57
C TYR A 98 19.76 0.85 -13.11
N PRO A 99 19.29 -0.37 -12.82
CA PRO A 99 18.10 -0.68 -12.01
C PRO A 99 18.35 -0.55 -10.49
N ILE A 100 17.35 -0.09 -9.74
CA ILE A 100 17.44 -0.04 -8.27
C ILE A 100 17.36 -1.45 -7.69
N ASN A 101 18.20 -1.76 -6.71
CA ASN A 101 18.19 -3.03 -5.99
C ASN A 101 18.08 -2.82 -4.48
N GLU A 102 17.88 -3.90 -3.72
CA GLU A 102 17.58 -3.86 -2.29
C GLU A 102 18.64 -3.18 -1.42
N LYS A 103 19.90 -3.13 -1.86
CA LYS A 103 20.99 -2.49 -1.11
C LYS A 103 20.91 -0.96 -1.16
N MET A 104 20.20 -0.43 -2.16
CA MET A 104 20.17 1.01 -2.46
C MET A 104 19.11 1.79 -1.65
N VAL A 105 18.35 1.13 -0.77
CA VAL A 105 17.23 1.74 -0.02
C VAL A 105 17.66 2.99 0.75
N HIS A 106 18.87 2.98 1.31
CA HIS A 106 19.39 4.06 2.16
C HIS A 106 20.47 4.92 1.50
N GLU A 107 20.78 4.71 0.21
CA GLU A 107 21.86 5.37 -0.53
C GLU A 107 21.48 6.79 -1.02
N GLY A 108 20.89 7.61 -0.13
CA GLY A 108 20.51 8.99 -0.42
C GLY A 108 19.05 9.32 -0.12
N PRO A 109 18.66 10.60 -0.19
CA PRO A 109 17.31 11.04 0.19
C PRO A 109 16.24 10.60 -0.81
N PRO A 110 15.02 10.26 -0.36
CA PRO A 110 13.89 9.99 -1.24
C PRO A 110 13.36 11.28 -1.89
N HIS A 111 12.44 11.15 -2.85
CA HIS A 111 11.83 12.30 -3.52
C HIS A 111 11.06 13.20 -2.52
N SER A 112 11.13 14.52 -2.73
CA SER A 112 10.60 15.52 -1.79
C SER A 112 9.06 15.53 -1.69
N SER A 113 8.34 15.02 -2.69
CA SER A 113 6.87 15.01 -2.67
C SER A 113 6.27 14.06 -1.64
N ASN A 114 7.01 13.02 -1.21
CA ASN A 114 6.51 11.98 -0.31
C ASN A 114 7.54 11.55 0.75
N PHE A 115 8.53 12.41 1.05
CA PHE A 115 9.66 12.07 1.91
C PHE A 115 9.24 11.54 3.29
N GLY A 116 8.19 12.08 3.90
CA GLY A 116 7.71 11.63 5.22
C GLY A 116 7.18 10.19 5.20
N TYR A 117 6.43 9.83 4.16
CA TYR A 117 6.01 8.44 3.93
C TYR A 117 7.23 7.53 3.66
N ALA A 118 8.12 7.97 2.77
CA ALA A 118 9.30 7.21 2.38
C ALA A 118 10.22 6.94 3.57
N HIS A 119 10.52 7.94 4.40
CA HIS A 119 11.34 7.77 5.60
C HIS A 119 10.67 6.87 6.63
N ALA A 120 9.36 7.03 6.89
CA ALA A 120 8.66 6.15 7.83
C ALA A 120 8.71 4.67 7.39
N LYS A 121 8.64 4.41 6.08
CA LYS A 121 8.82 3.06 5.52
C LYS A 121 10.29 2.61 5.58
N ARG A 122 11.28 3.46 5.30
CA ARG A 122 12.70 3.12 5.49
C ARG A 122 13.04 2.71 6.91
N MET A 123 12.42 3.34 7.90
CA MET A 123 12.66 3.00 9.31
C MET A 123 12.14 1.62 9.70
N VAL A 124 11.24 1.01 8.92
CA VAL A 124 10.86 -0.40 9.12
C VAL A 124 12.04 -1.33 8.86
N ASP A 125 12.81 -1.07 7.81
CA ASP A 125 14.00 -1.86 7.49
C ASP A 125 15.06 -1.76 8.59
N VAL A 126 15.29 -0.55 9.10
CA VAL A 126 16.18 -0.31 10.24
C VAL A 126 15.69 -1.06 11.48
N GLN A 127 14.38 -1.01 11.78
CA GLN A 127 13.79 -1.74 12.90
C GLN A 127 13.96 -3.24 12.73
N ASN A 128 13.72 -3.80 11.55
CA ASN A 128 13.91 -5.23 11.27
C ASN A 128 15.33 -5.68 11.62
N HIS A 129 16.34 -4.93 11.17
CA HIS A 129 17.74 -5.20 11.48
C HIS A 129 18.05 -5.06 12.97
N ALA A 130 17.50 -4.04 13.65
CA ALA A 130 17.69 -3.85 15.09
C ALA A 130 17.04 -4.97 15.93
N TYR A 131 15.79 -5.34 15.63
CA TYR A 131 15.11 -6.44 16.32
C TYR A 131 15.84 -7.78 16.09
N HIS A 132 16.40 -7.99 14.90
CA HIS A 132 17.20 -9.17 14.63
C HIS A 132 18.52 -9.18 15.42
N SER A 133 19.27 -8.06 15.43
CA SER A 133 20.57 -8.01 16.12
C SER A 133 20.43 -8.14 17.63
N GLU A 134 19.37 -7.58 18.23
CA GLU A 134 19.16 -7.59 19.67
C GLU A 134 18.44 -8.84 20.17
N PHE A 135 17.45 -9.35 19.42
CA PHE A 135 16.55 -10.41 19.89
C PHE A 135 16.49 -11.64 18.96
N GLY A 136 17.21 -11.64 17.84
CA GLY A 136 17.14 -12.72 16.85
C GLY A 136 15.81 -12.82 16.10
N CYS A 137 14.97 -11.78 16.13
CA CYS A 137 13.66 -11.78 15.45
C CYS A 137 13.82 -11.98 13.94
N ASN A 138 12.92 -12.76 13.32
CA ASN A 138 12.82 -12.91 11.86
C ASN A 138 11.83 -11.90 11.29
N PHE A 139 12.19 -10.62 11.39
CA PHE A 139 11.39 -9.52 10.81
C PHE A 139 12.05 -9.09 9.51
N THR A 140 11.26 -9.02 8.45
CA THR A 140 11.75 -8.68 7.11
C THR A 140 10.71 -7.82 6.39
N SER A 141 10.99 -7.45 5.14
CA SER A 141 10.06 -6.66 4.37
C SER A 141 10.07 -6.95 2.86
N ALA A 142 8.93 -6.69 2.23
CA ALA A 142 8.74 -6.77 0.79
C ALA A 142 8.75 -5.37 0.18
N ILE A 143 9.37 -5.20 -0.99
CA ILE A 143 9.34 -3.98 -1.77
C ILE A 143 8.62 -4.24 -3.10
N PRO A 144 7.28 -4.10 -3.15
CA PRO A 144 6.56 -4.16 -4.42
C PRO A 144 6.76 -2.88 -5.26
N THR A 145 6.66 -3.02 -6.59
CA THR A 145 6.49 -1.89 -7.51
C THR A 145 5.02 -1.43 -7.54
N ASN A 146 4.53 -0.88 -8.65
CA ASN A 146 3.15 -0.39 -8.71
C ASN A 146 2.19 -1.58 -8.67
N ILE A 147 1.39 -1.67 -7.61
CA ILE A 147 0.42 -2.75 -7.43
C ILE A 147 -0.89 -2.32 -8.11
N PHE A 148 -1.56 -3.25 -8.77
CA PHE A 148 -2.90 -3.00 -9.31
C PHE A 148 -3.78 -4.24 -9.19
N GLY A 149 -5.10 -4.03 -9.17
CA GLY A 149 -6.07 -5.11 -9.22
C GLY A 149 -7.39 -4.83 -8.49
N PRO A 150 -8.15 -5.89 -8.20
CA PRO A 150 -9.36 -5.87 -7.38
C PRO A 150 -9.21 -5.12 -6.05
N HIS A 151 -10.22 -4.32 -5.66
CA HIS A 151 -10.25 -3.56 -4.39
C HIS A 151 -9.16 -2.47 -4.23
N ASP A 152 -8.65 -1.95 -5.35
CA ASP A 152 -7.83 -0.73 -5.37
C ASP A 152 -8.65 0.53 -5.05
N ASN A 153 -7.97 1.65 -4.83
CA ASN A 153 -8.61 2.96 -4.66
C ASN A 153 -8.84 3.61 -6.02
N TYR A 154 -10.10 3.76 -6.42
CA TYR A 154 -10.51 4.38 -7.69
C TYR A 154 -10.95 5.84 -7.56
N ASP A 155 -10.74 6.47 -6.40
CA ASP A 155 -10.99 7.90 -6.21
C ASP A 155 -10.14 8.75 -7.17
N LEU A 156 -10.74 9.68 -7.93
CA LEU A 156 -10.01 10.42 -8.98
C LEU A 156 -8.88 11.30 -8.46
N GLU A 157 -8.95 11.73 -7.20
CA GLU A 157 -7.96 12.62 -6.59
C GLU A 157 -6.83 11.84 -5.89
N ASN A 158 -7.15 10.69 -5.32
CA ASN A 158 -6.24 9.92 -4.45
C ASN A 158 -5.91 8.51 -4.98
N SER A 159 -6.26 8.21 -6.23
CA SER A 159 -5.96 6.92 -6.88
C SER A 159 -4.55 6.84 -7.43
N HIS A 160 -4.07 5.59 -7.53
CA HIS A 160 -2.89 5.28 -8.34
C HIS A 160 -3.22 5.38 -9.85
N VAL A 161 -2.18 5.34 -10.68
CA VAL A 161 -2.28 5.56 -12.13
C VAL A 161 -3.34 4.67 -12.79
N ILE A 162 -3.28 3.34 -12.60
CA ILE A 162 -4.23 2.40 -13.23
C ILE A 162 -5.67 2.64 -12.76
N PRO A 163 -6.00 2.60 -11.46
CA PRO A 163 -7.39 2.78 -11.03
C PRO A 163 -7.94 4.17 -11.39
N GLY A 164 -7.12 5.21 -11.34
CA GLY A 164 -7.51 6.55 -11.79
C GLY A 164 -7.82 6.62 -13.28
N LEU A 165 -7.01 5.99 -14.13
CA LEU A 165 -7.26 5.91 -15.57
C LEU A 165 -8.48 5.04 -15.91
N VAL A 166 -8.69 3.94 -15.19
CA VAL A 166 -9.91 3.11 -15.33
C VAL A 166 -11.16 3.94 -15.03
N HIS A 167 -11.17 4.69 -13.93
CA HIS A 167 -12.31 5.53 -13.57
C HIS A 167 -12.53 6.65 -14.60
N LYS A 168 -11.48 7.34 -15.05
CA LYS A 168 -11.58 8.36 -16.10
C LYS A 168 -12.13 7.81 -17.41
N CYS A 169 -11.64 6.66 -17.86
CA CYS A 169 -12.12 6.00 -19.08
C CYS A 169 -13.58 5.57 -18.94
N PHE A 170 -13.97 5.03 -17.79
CA PHE A 170 -15.35 4.69 -17.49
C PHE A 170 -16.29 5.92 -17.54
N LEU A 171 -15.89 7.03 -16.93
CA LEU A 171 -16.67 8.28 -16.98
C LEU A 171 -16.75 8.83 -18.40
N ALA A 172 -15.66 8.78 -19.17
CA ALA A 172 -15.65 9.17 -20.58
C ALA A 172 -16.64 8.34 -21.41
N LYS A 173 -16.66 7.02 -21.20
CA LYS A 173 -17.65 6.11 -21.83
C LYS A 173 -19.08 6.49 -21.45
N LYS A 174 -19.34 6.69 -20.16
CA LYS A 174 -20.68 7.00 -19.64
C LYS A 174 -21.21 8.34 -20.15
N ASN A 175 -20.35 9.36 -20.16
CA ASN A 175 -20.71 10.74 -20.48
C ASN A 175 -20.54 11.06 -21.97
N LYS A 176 -20.04 10.12 -22.78
CA LYS A 176 -19.71 10.31 -24.20
C LYS A 176 -18.73 11.49 -24.42
N THR A 177 -17.77 11.64 -23.53
CA THR A 177 -16.70 12.65 -23.63
C THR A 177 -15.38 12.01 -24.06
N PRO A 178 -14.42 12.78 -24.60
CA PRO A 178 -13.08 12.26 -24.86
C PRO A 178 -12.41 11.76 -23.59
N PHE A 179 -11.63 10.67 -23.70
CA PHE A 179 -10.78 10.19 -22.62
C PHE A 179 -9.40 10.87 -22.71
N ILE A 180 -9.05 11.72 -21.75
CA ILE A 180 -7.79 12.47 -21.77
C ILE A 180 -6.85 11.94 -20.70
N VAL A 181 -5.67 11.47 -21.13
CA VAL A 181 -4.59 11.00 -20.26
C VAL A 181 -3.58 12.12 -20.06
N ALA A 182 -3.19 12.39 -18.82
CA ALA A 182 -2.20 13.43 -18.52
C ALA A 182 -0.79 12.97 -18.92
N GLY A 183 0.00 13.87 -19.52
CA GLY A 183 1.36 13.61 -19.98
C GLY A 183 1.43 13.11 -21.42
N SER A 184 2.63 12.75 -21.87
CA SER A 184 2.97 12.22 -23.19
C SER A 184 2.67 10.73 -23.35
N GLY A 185 2.48 9.99 -22.25
CA GLY A 185 2.30 8.54 -22.26
C GLY A 185 3.59 7.72 -22.36
N LYS A 186 4.76 8.38 -22.52
CA LYS A 186 6.07 7.73 -22.67
C LYS A 186 6.70 7.12 -21.40
N PRO A 187 6.42 7.61 -20.16
CA PRO A 187 7.05 7.05 -18.97
C PRO A 187 6.78 5.56 -18.81
N LEU A 188 7.81 4.83 -18.37
CA LEU A 188 7.79 3.37 -18.19
C LEU A 188 7.65 3.02 -16.71
N ARG A 189 6.83 2.01 -16.43
CA ARG A 189 6.53 1.54 -15.07
C ARG A 189 6.43 0.03 -15.04
N GLN A 190 6.93 -0.57 -13.96
CA GLN A 190 6.66 -1.95 -13.61
C GLN A 190 5.36 -2.02 -12.80
N PHE A 191 4.44 -2.88 -13.24
CA PHE A 191 3.19 -3.15 -12.55
C PHE A 191 3.14 -4.62 -12.13
N VAL A 192 2.78 -4.86 -10.87
CA VAL A 192 2.61 -6.20 -10.32
C VAL A 192 1.14 -6.39 -10.01
N TYR A 193 0.58 -7.49 -10.51
CA TYR A 193 -0.80 -7.83 -10.23
C TYR A 193 -0.97 -8.24 -8.77
N SER A 194 -2.02 -7.78 -8.11
CA SER A 194 -2.19 -7.95 -6.66
C SER A 194 -2.24 -9.41 -6.21
N TYR A 195 -2.81 -10.33 -7.01
CA TYR A 195 -2.79 -11.76 -6.69
C TYR A 195 -1.39 -12.38 -6.85
N ASP A 196 -0.61 -11.96 -7.84
CA ASP A 196 0.78 -12.43 -7.98
C ASP A 196 1.60 -11.97 -6.77
N LEU A 197 1.44 -10.70 -6.37
CA LEU A 197 2.07 -10.16 -5.17
C LEU A 197 1.65 -10.94 -3.91
N ALA A 198 0.37 -11.29 -3.78
CA ALA A 198 -0.12 -12.07 -2.67
C ALA A 198 0.53 -13.47 -2.62
N LYS A 199 0.66 -14.17 -3.76
CA LYS A 199 1.39 -15.44 -3.84
C LYS A 199 2.84 -15.29 -3.40
N LEU A 200 3.51 -14.22 -3.85
CA LEU A 200 4.89 -13.93 -3.45
C LEU A 200 5.02 -13.62 -1.96
N PHE A 201 4.04 -12.94 -1.34
CA PHE A 201 4.02 -12.75 0.12
C PHE A 201 3.87 -14.06 0.89
N VAL A 202 3.01 -14.96 0.42
CA VAL A 202 2.86 -16.29 1.06
C VAL A 202 4.14 -17.10 0.91
N TRP A 203 4.76 -17.09 -0.27
CA TRP A 203 6.08 -17.69 -0.48
C TRP A 203 7.13 -17.07 0.46
N GLN A 204 7.20 -15.74 0.57
CA GLN A 204 8.15 -15.05 1.43
C GLN A 204 7.94 -15.43 2.90
N LEU A 205 6.69 -15.56 3.34
CA LEU A 205 6.34 -16.03 4.69
C LEU A 205 6.92 -17.41 4.96
N TRP A 206 6.79 -18.31 4.00
CA TRP A 206 7.16 -19.71 4.16
C TRP A 206 8.63 -20.02 3.98
N GLU A 207 9.34 -19.30 3.10
CA GLU A 207 10.64 -19.73 2.60
C GLU A 207 11.75 -18.69 2.74
N TYR A 208 11.42 -17.40 2.81
CA TYR A 208 12.42 -16.33 2.78
C TYR A 208 12.82 -15.89 4.20
N ASN A 209 13.99 -16.31 4.68
CA ASN A 209 14.44 -16.05 6.07
C ASN A 209 15.53 -14.97 6.20
N GLU A 210 15.83 -14.24 5.13
CA GLU A 210 16.73 -13.09 5.22
C GLU A 210 16.01 -11.87 5.80
N ILE A 211 16.71 -11.13 6.66
CA ILE A 211 16.23 -9.86 7.24
C ILE A 211 16.20 -8.74 6.22
N ALA A 212 17.16 -8.77 5.29
CA ALA A 212 17.23 -7.84 4.19
C ALA A 212 15.92 -7.86 3.39
N PRO A 213 15.46 -6.70 2.88
CA PRO A 213 14.25 -6.66 2.08
C PRO A 213 14.42 -7.44 0.78
N ILE A 214 13.31 -7.71 0.10
CA ILE A 214 13.29 -8.29 -1.24
C ILE A 214 12.34 -7.51 -2.14
N ILE A 215 12.78 -7.19 -3.36
CA ILE A 215 11.94 -6.57 -4.38
C ILE A 215 11.01 -7.64 -4.98
N LEU A 216 9.71 -7.41 -4.86
CA LEU A 216 8.66 -8.25 -5.45
C LEU A 216 8.14 -7.57 -6.70
N SER A 217 8.82 -7.77 -7.82
CA SER A 217 8.48 -7.13 -9.10
C SER A 217 8.60 -8.05 -10.31
N VAL A 218 7.90 -7.67 -11.38
CA VAL A 218 8.11 -8.18 -12.74
C VAL A 218 9.53 -7.84 -13.23
N GLY A 219 9.94 -8.41 -14.35
CA GLY A 219 11.26 -8.11 -14.94
C GLY A 219 11.37 -6.65 -15.41
N GLU A 220 12.59 -6.25 -15.77
CA GLU A 220 12.82 -4.93 -16.39
C GLU A 220 12.30 -4.92 -17.83
N GLU A 221 12.36 -6.08 -18.48
CA GLU A 221 11.80 -6.37 -19.80
C GLU A 221 10.28 -6.26 -19.86
N ASP A 222 9.61 -6.38 -18.70
CA ASP A 222 8.15 -6.32 -18.56
C ASP A 222 7.65 -4.89 -18.20
N GLU A 223 8.51 -3.88 -18.28
CA GLU A 223 8.10 -2.48 -18.14
C GLU A 223 7.08 -2.09 -19.21
N VAL A 224 5.97 -1.48 -18.78
CA VAL A 224 4.94 -0.96 -19.70
C VAL A 224 4.87 0.56 -19.63
N SER A 225 4.64 1.17 -20.78
CA SER A 225 4.44 2.61 -20.89
C SER A 225 3.04 3.00 -20.42
N ILE A 226 2.88 4.25 -19.96
CA ILE A 226 1.55 4.80 -19.65
C ILE A 226 0.61 4.73 -20.86
N LYS A 227 1.15 4.84 -22.08
CA LYS A 227 0.37 4.59 -23.30
C LYS A 227 -0.15 3.14 -23.36
N GLN A 228 0.72 2.13 -23.21
CA GLN A 228 0.28 0.73 -23.20
C GLN A 228 -0.75 0.45 -22.10
N VAL A 229 -0.60 1.08 -20.93
CA VAL A 229 -1.60 1.03 -19.86
C VAL A 229 -2.95 1.61 -20.31
N ALA A 230 -2.94 2.81 -20.90
CA ALA A 230 -4.17 3.44 -21.41
C ALA A 230 -4.83 2.59 -22.50
N ASP A 231 -4.06 2.06 -23.45
CA ASP A 231 -4.54 1.20 -24.53
C ASP A 231 -5.20 -0.08 -23.97
N ALA A 232 -4.58 -0.70 -22.95
CA ALA A 232 -5.14 -1.87 -22.27
C ALA A 232 -6.45 -1.54 -21.55
N ILE A 233 -6.53 -0.38 -20.89
CA ILE A 233 -7.73 0.08 -20.19
C ILE A 233 -8.87 0.37 -21.18
N VAL A 234 -8.60 1.10 -22.27
CA VAL A 234 -9.59 1.41 -23.31
C VAL A 234 -10.21 0.10 -23.83
N LYS A 235 -9.38 -0.89 -24.13
CA LYS A 235 -9.83 -2.21 -24.57
C LYS A 235 -10.61 -2.97 -23.49
N ALA A 236 -10.18 -2.92 -22.23
CA ALA A 236 -10.85 -3.62 -21.13
C ALA A 236 -12.21 -2.99 -20.76
N VAL A 237 -12.33 -1.67 -20.82
CA VAL A 237 -13.58 -0.92 -20.60
C VAL A 237 -14.54 -1.04 -21.80
N GLY A 238 -13.99 -1.36 -22.98
CA GLY A 238 -14.72 -1.31 -24.25
C GLY A 238 -15.14 0.12 -24.58
N PHE A 239 -14.21 1.07 -24.46
CA PHE A 239 -14.43 2.47 -24.84
C PHE A 239 -14.15 2.63 -26.35
N GLU A 240 -15.14 3.13 -27.08
CA GLU A 240 -15.09 3.29 -28.55
C GLU A 240 -14.93 4.76 -28.98
N GLY A 241 -14.83 5.69 -28.02
CA GLY A 241 -14.62 7.10 -28.31
C GLY A 241 -13.14 7.45 -28.50
N ASP A 242 -12.89 8.71 -28.87
CA ASP A 242 -11.52 9.22 -29.00
C ASP A 242 -10.84 9.38 -27.65
N TYR A 243 -9.57 9.01 -27.57
CA TYR A 243 -8.71 9.31 -26.43
C TYR A 243 -7.39 9.93 -26.86
N SER A 244 -6.86 10.82 -26.03
CA SER A 244 -5.66 11.60 -26.34
C SER A 244 -4.81 11.85 -25.11
N PHE A 245 -3.62 12.40 -25.36
CA PHE A 245 -2.59 12.68 -24.35
C PHE A 245 -2.42 14.20 -24.20
N ASP A 246 -2.67 14.71 -23.00
CA ASP A 246 -2.46 16.12 -22.65
C ASP A 246 -0.99 16.34 -22.24
N LYS A 247 -0.17 16.70 -23.24
CA LYS A 247 1.26 17.00 -23.09
C LYS A 247 1.55 18.28 -22.32
N THR A 248 0.54 19.09 -21.98
CA THR A 248 0.74 20.27 -21.12
C THR A 248 0.94 19.86 -19.66
N LYS A 249 0.56 18.62 -19.30
CA LYS A 249 0.77 18.05 -17.96
C LYS A 249 2.12 17.33 -17.85
N PRO A 250 2.75 17.32 -16.66
CA PRO A 250 4.04 16.68 -16.48
C PRO A 250 3.95 15.14 -16.57
N ASP A 251 4.99 14.53 -17.14
CA ASP A 251 5.13 13.07 -17.27
C ASP A 251 5.54 12.34 -15.96
N GLY A 252 6.03 13.10 -14.98
CA GLY A 252 6.73 12.53 -13.83
C GLY A 252 8.08 11.88 -14.24
N GLN A 253 8.66 11.08 -13.34
CA GLN A 253 9.94 10.43 -13.60
C GLN A 253 9.86 9.48 -14.80
N TYR A 254 10.82 9.52 -15.73
CA TYR A 254 10.73 8.73 -16.96
C TYR A 254 10.77 7.22 -16.69
N LYS A 255 11.70 6.76 -15.85
CA LYS A 255 11.85 5.36 -15.42
C LYS A 255 11.98 5.27 -13.90
N LYS A 256 11.57 4.13 -13.35
CA LYS A 256 11.80 3.77 -11.95
C LYS A 256 12.04 2.26 -11.83
N THR A 257 12.97 1.80 -12.65
CA THR A 257 13.23 0.38 -12.90
C THR A 257 13.83 -0.27 -11.66
N ALA A 258 13.16 -1.28 -11.12
CA ALA A 258 13.61 -2.10 -10.01
C ALA A 258 14.05 -3.48 -10.50
N SER A 259 15.20 -3.94 -10.02
CA SER A 259 15.73 -5.25 -10.36
C SER A 259 15.05 -6.32 -9.52
N ASN A 260 14.51 -7.35 -10.17
CA ASN A 260 13.98 -8.54 -9.50
C ASN A 260 15.00 -9.70 -9.47
N SER A 261 16.29 -9.41 -9.71
CA SER A 261 17.35 -10.42 -9.79
C SER A 261 17.38 -11.34 -8.56
N LYS A 262 17.23 -10.79 -7.35
CA LYS A 262 17.17 -11.57 -6.11
C LYS A 262 15.97 -12.51 -6.07
N LEU A 263 14.79 -12.01 -6.44
CA LEU A 263 13.58 -12.84 -6.56
C LEU A 263 13.77 -13.95 -7.59
N ARG A 264 14.36 -13.67 -8.75
CA ARG A 264 14.60 -14.66 -9.81
C ARG A 264 15.62 -15.73 -9.41
N GLN A 265 16.61 -15.40 -8.58
CA GLN A 265 17.54 -16.39 -8.02
C GLN A 265 16.85 -17.35 -7.07
N LEU A 266 15.94 -16.85 -6.23
CA LEU A 266 15.26 -17.64 -5.20
C LEU A 266 14.00 -18.37 -5.73
N LEU A 267 13.37 -17.81 -6.76
CA LEU A 267 12.11 -18.27 -7.32
C LEU A 267 12.10 -18.14 -8.87
N PRO A 268 12.98 -18.87 -9.59
CA PRO A 268 13.16 -18.71 -11.04
C PRO A 268 11.91 -19.06 -11.85
N ASP A 269 11.15 -20.05 -11.38
CA ASP A 269 10.02 -20.62 -12.13
C ASP A 269 8.71 -19.83 -11.97
N PHE A 270 8.67 -18.81 -11.10
CA PHE A 270 7.46 -18.02 -10.90
C PHE A 270 7.07 -17.27 -12.17
N LYS A 271 5.84 -17.49 -12.63
CA LYS A 271 5.27 -16.81 -13.79
C LYS A 271 4.30 -15.76 -13.30
N PHE A 272 4.62 -14.50 -13.61
CA PHE A 272 3.69 -13.40 -13.41
C PHE A 272 2.53 -13.50 -14.39
N THR A 273 1.37 -13.02 -13.96
CA THR A 273 0.21 -12.88 -14.81
C THR A 273 0.51 -11.82 -15.89
N PRO A 274 0.38 -12.14 -17.19
CA PRO A 274 0.60 -11.16 -18.26
C PRO A 274 -0.27 -9.91 -18.07
N PHE A 275 0.30 -8.73 -18.31
CA PHE A 275 -0.35 -7.45 -18.03
C PHE A 275 -1.71 -7.30 -18.76
N GLU A 276 -1.78 -7.68 -20.03
CA GLU A 276 -3.02 -7.64 -20.82
C GLU A 276 -4.08 -8.61 -20.30
N TYR A 277 -3.68 -9.70 -19.64
CA TYR A 277 -4.61 -10.65 -19.06
C TYR A 277 -5.15 -10.15 -17.72
N ALA A 278 -4.26 -9.66 -16.85
CA ALA A 278 -4.60 -9.07 -15.55
C ALA A 278 -5.54 -7.86 -15.68
N THR A 279 -5.53 -7.17 -16.83
CA THR A 279 -6.42 -6.05 -17.13
C THR A 279 -7.78 -6.46 -17.73
N ARG A 280 -7.93 -7.66 -18.32
CA ARG A 280 -9.11 -8.06 -19.11
C ARG A 280 -10.02 -9.12 -18.48
N ASN A 281 -9.47 -10.08 -17.73
CA ASN A 281 -10.21 -11.32 -17.44
C ASN A 281 -11.48 -11.08 -16.57
N GLU A 282 -12.56 -11.78 -16.91
CA GLU A 282 -13.90 -11.71 -16.31
C GLU A 282 -13.92 -12.06 -14.81
N ASN A 283 -13.00 -12.92 -14.37
CA ASN A 283 -12.79 -13.27 -12.96
C ASN A 283 -11.85 -12.30 -12.21
N THR A 284 -11.17 -11.42 -12.95
CA THR A 284 -10.19 -10.43 -12.43
C THR A 284 -10.67 -8.99 -12.53
N ARG A 285 -11.94 -8.78 -12.93
CA ARG A 285 -12.51 -7.49 -13.31
C ARG A 285 -12.20 -6.39 -12.27
N MET A 286 -11.21 -5.55 -12.59
CA MET A 286 -11.07 -4.21 -11.99
C MET A 286 -12.41 -3.44 -12.06
N LEU A 287 -13.24 -3.74 -13.07
CA LEU A 287 -14.53 -3.12 -13.33
C LEU A 287 -15.72 -3.71 -12.55
N HIS A 288 -15.64 -4.91 -11.96
CA HIS A 288 -16.75 -5.50 -11.19
C HIS A 288 -16.81 -4.99 -9.76
N ILE A 289 -15.68 -4.48 -9.25
CA ILE A 289 -15.57 -3.93 -7.90
C ILE A 289 -15.81 -2.42 -7.91
N TYR A 290 -15.94 -1.80 -9.08
CA TYR A 290 -16.70 -0.57 -9.18
C TYR A 290 -18.12 -0.88 -8.72
N PRO A 291 -18.62 -0.26 -7.64
CA PRO A 291 -20.01 -0.46 -7.29
C PRO A 291 -20.82 0.11 -8.45
N PHE A 292 -21.41 -0.78 -9.26
CA PHE A 292 -22.55 -0.48 -10.12
C PHE A 292 -23.77 0.01 -9.31
N HIS A 293 -23.60 0.32 -8.02
CA HIS A 293 -24.54 0.94 -7.09
C HIS A 293 -24.34 2.45 -6.90
N PHE A 294 -23.63 3.16 -7.79
CA PHE A 294 -23.97 4.57 -7.98
C PHE A 294 -25.28 4.64 -8.75
N ASP A 295 -26.39 4.69 -8.00
CA ASP A 295 -27.73 5.01 -8.49
C ASP A 295 -27.62 6.13 -9.54
N LEU A 296 -28.21 5.91 -10.72
CA LEU A 296 -28.21 6.79 -11.90
C LEU A 296 -28.84 8.18 -11.63
N ARG A 297 -29.07 8.55 -10.38
CA ARG A 297 -29.74 9.78 -9.93
C ARG A 297 -28.86 10.73 -9.11
N GLY A 298 -27.57 10.44 -8.92
CA GLY A 298 -26.63 11.41 -8.32
C GLY A 298 -26.93 11.81 -6.88
N ARG A 299 -27.72 11.03 -6.13
CA ARG A 299 -27.94 11.27 -4.70
C ARG A 299 -26.93 10.48 -3.87
N LYS A 300 -26.27 11.16 -2.92
CA LYS A 300 -25.55 10.48 -1.83
C LYS A 300 -26.55 9.56 -1.10
N PRO A 301 -26.13 8.37 -0.62
CA PRO A 301 -26.99 7.58 0.25
C PRO A 301 -27.27 8.40 1.52
N GLU A 302 -28.54 8.69 1.77
CA GLU A 302 -29.00 9.23 3.07
C GLU A 302 -28.82 8.11 4.11
N MET A 303 -27.92 8.33 5.07
CA MET A 303 -27.87 7.52 6.28
C MET A 303 -28.95 8.04 7.24
N HIS A 304 -30.09 7.35 7.29
CA HIS A 304 -31.07 7.56 8.36
C HIS A 304 -30.65 6.80 9.62
N GLY A 305 -30.59 7.52 10.74
CA GLY A 305 -30.37 6.95 12.07
C GLY A 305 -29.83 7.98 13.05
N GLU A 306 -30.60 9.04 13.35
CA GLU A 306 -30.36 9.85 14.53
C GLU A 306 -30.68 9.00 15.78
N ILE A 307 -29.68 8.79 16.62
CA ILE A 307 -29.87 8.35 18.00
C ILE A 307 -29.24 9.45 18.85
N GLU A 308 -30.10 10.29 19.45
CA GLU A 308 -29.71 11.19 20.53
C GLU A 308 -29.21 10.37 21.73
N LEU A 309 -28.05 10.73 22.27
CA LEU A 309 -27.62 10.28 23.59
C LEU A 309 -27.26 11.48 24.46
N PRO A 310 -27.66 11.49 25.74
CA PRO A 310 -27.58 12.65 26.60
C PRO A 310 -26.16 12.87 27.11
N LEU A 311 -25.74 14.13 27.14
CA LEU A 311 -24.57 14.59 27.90
C LEU A 311 -24.80 14.35 29.41
N PRO A 312 -23.72 14.18 30.18
CA PRO A 312 -23.38 15.31 31.04
C PRO A 312 -21.91 15.70 30.98
N VAL A 313 -21.75 17.02 31.06
CA VAL A 313 -20.54 17.80 31.20
C VAL A 313 -19.98 17.59 32.61
N GLU A 314 -18.66 17.37 32.73
CA GLU A 314 -17.91 17.93 33.85
C GLU A 314 -16.48 18.28 33.41
N CYS A 315 -16.25 19.60 33.38
CA CYS A 315 -14.99 20.23 33.04
C CYS A 315 -14.08 20.21 34.27
N ILE A 316 -12.95 19.49 34.23
CA ILE A 316 -11.88 19.69 35.21
C ILE A 316 -10.77 20.49 34.53
N ARG A 317 -10.73 21.79 34.84
CA ARG A 317 -9.60 22.68 34.60
C ARG A 317 -8.43 22.25 35.51
N GLY A 318 -7.27 22.04 34.92
CA GLY A 318 -6.02 21.83 35.67
C GLY A 318 -4.80 22.15 34.83
N THR A 319 -4.26 23.35 34.98
CA THR A 319 -2.91 23.77 34.59
C THR A 319 -1.89 23.23 35.60
N VAL A 320 -0.79 22.57 35.18
CA VAL A 320 0.63 22.82 35.61
C VAL A 320 1.64 22.02 34.70
N PRO A 321 2.99 22.16 34.78
CA PRO A 321 3.85 22.59 33.66
C PRO A 321 4.86 21.53 33.16
N LEU A 322 5.65 21.90 32.14
CA LEU A 322 6.87 21.21 31.69
C LEU A 322 7.89 21.00 32.82
N THR A 323 8.40 19.77 32.98
CA THR A 323 9.82 19.37 33.14
C THR A 323 9.93 17.93 33.64
N GLY A 324 10.99 17.22 33.22
CA GLY A 324 11.51 16.06 33.95
C GLY A 324 11.62 14.76 33.15
N VAL A 325 12.83 14.49 32.65
CA VAL A 325 13.29 13.14 32.30
C VAL A 325 13.26 12.28 33.56
N TYR A 326 12.59 11.12 33.50
CA TYR A 326 12.72 10.08 34.50
C TYR A 326 12.64 8.71 33.83
N VAL A 327 13.70 7.92 33.96
CA VAL A 327 13.75 6.50 33.60
C VAL A 327 13.65 5.71 34.91
N PRO A 328 12.68 4.78 35.05
CA PRO A 328 12.84 3.69 35.99
C PRO A 328 12.83 2.31 35.32
N ARG A 329 13.74 1.48 35.83
CA ARG A 329 13.94 0.05 35.57
C ARG A 329 12.74 -0.78 36.00
N GLY A 330 12.51 -1.87 35.25
CA GLY A 330 12.08 -3.17 35.77
C GLY A 330 10.61 -3.31 36.15
N LEU A 331 9.83 -3.96 35.28
CA LEU A 331 8.68 -4.74 35.72
C LEU A 331 8.68 -6.11 35.04
N HIS A 332 8.88 -7.15 35.86
CA HIS A 332 8.46 -8.51 35.58
C HIS A 332 6.93 -8.54 35.53
N PHE A 333 6.35 -9.10 34.47
CA PHE A 333 4.97 -9.56 34.49
C PHE A 333 4.90 -11.01 34.01
N LEU A 334 4.26 -11.81 34.84
CA LEU A 334 3.89 -13.20 34.64
C LEU A 334 3.03 -13.32 33.38
N ALA A 335 3.47 -14.18 32.46
CA ALA A 335 2.74 -14.55 31.27
C ALA A 335 2.18 -15.95 31.47
N ASP A 336 0.90 -16.06 31.82
CA ASP A 336 0.18 -17.32 31.78
C ASP A 336 -0.90 -17.28 30.68
N ASP A 337 -0.81 -18.30 29.82
CA ASP A 337 -1.80 -18.86 28.90
C ASP A 337 -2.36 -18.03 27.73
N LEU A 338 -1.59 -17.98 26.64
CA LEU A 338 -2.13 -17.89 25.27
C LEU A 338 -1.36 -18.83 24.30
N PRO A 339 -2.03 -19.46 23.31
CA PRO A 339 -1.46 -20.54 22.53
C PRO A 339 -0.28 -20.10 21.64
N ARG A 340 0.77 -20.92 21.67
CA ARG A 340 2.07 -20.75 21.00
C ARG A 340 1.97 -21.02 19.48
N SER A 341 1.35 -20.13 18.72
CA SER A 341 1.61 -19.95 17.27
C SER A 341 0.68 -18.89 16.68
N LEU A 342 1.08 -17.62 16.74
CA LEU A 342 0.48 -16.57 15.92
C LEU A 342 1.56 -16.00 14.98
N THR A 343 1.30 -16.09 13.68
CA THR A 343 2.06 -15.39 12.65
C THR A 343 1.25 -14.16 12.24
N TRP A 344 1.80 -12.97 12.44
CA TRP A 344 1.13 -11.72 12.11
C TRP A 344 1.47 -11.27 10.69
N PHE A 345 0.45 -10.83 9.95
CA PHE A 345 0.60 -10.27 8.62
C PHE A 345 -0.05 -8.88 8.57
N LEU A 346 0.73 -7.83 8.27
CA LEU A 346 0.23 -6.46 8.17
C LEU A 346 0.51 -5.90 6.77
N ALA A 347 -0.51 -5.88 5.92
CA ALA A 347 -0.51 -5.13 4.67
C ALA A 347 -1.47 -3.95 4.75
N SER A 348 -0.98 -2.79 5.14
CA SER A 348 -1.68 -1.54 4.88
C SER A 348 -0.74 -0.33 4.81
N ASN A 349 -1.25 0.70 4.14
CA ASN A 349 -0.66 1.99 3.80
C ASN A 349 0.31 1.97 2.61
N SER A 350 -0.27 1.86 1.42
CA SER A 350 0.24 2.50 0.20
C SER A 350 -0.69 3.67 -0.11
N PHE A 351 -0.38 4.86 0.41
CA PHE A 351 -1.04 6.11 0.04
C PHE A 351 0.03 7.11 -0.35
N VAL A 352 0.15 7.36 -1.65
CA VAL A 352 0.93 8.48 -2.19
C VAL A 352 0.08 9.10 -3.30
N SER A 353 -0.50 10.28 -3.03
CA SER A 353 -1.04 11.13 -4.09
C SER A 353 0.07 12.03 -4.63
N TRP A 354 0.03 12.29 -5.93
CA TRP A 354 0.93 13.21 -6.62
C TRP A 354 0.11 14.42 -7.07
N LYS A 355 0.47 15.62 -6.61
CA LYS A 355 0.03 16.89 -7.21
C LYS A 355 1.25 17.58 -7.83
N PRO A 356 1.14 18.18 -9.02
CA PRO A 356 2.13 19.13 -9.50
C PRO A 356 2.13 20.37 -8.58
N PRO A 357 3.29 21.02 -8.36
CA PRO A 357 3.38 22.21 -7.53
C PRO A 357 2.50 23.34 -8.08
N ILE A 358 1.73 23.96 -7.21
CA ILE A 358 1.13 25.27 -7.46
C ILE A 358 2.27 26.27 -7.36
N GLU A 359 2.55 26.98 -8.45
CA GLU A 359 3.44 28.15 -8.42
C GLU A 359 2.83 29.16 -7.44
N VAL A 360 3.48 29.33 -6.28
CA VAL A 360 3.26 30.52 -5.46
C VAL A 360 4.00 31.63 -6.18
N GLY A 361 3.24 32.44 -6.91
CA GLY A 361 3.76 33.65 -7.54
C GLY A 361 4.44 34.52 -6.50
N ASN A 362 5.67 34.93 -6.81
CA ASN A 362 6.36 36.00 -6.11
C ASN A 362 5.42 37.21 -6.02
N GLN A 363 4.96 37.52 -4.81
CA GLN A 363 4.57 38.88 -4.47
C GLN A 363 5.63 39.43 -3.53
N ASN A 364 6.28 40.47 -4.03
CA ASN A 364 7.19 41.37 -3.31
C ASN A 364 6.62 41.74 -1.93
N VAL A 365 7.47 41.68 -0.90
CA VAL A 365 7.96 42.81 -0.06
C VAL A 365 8.96 42.25 0.95
#